data_AF-A0A0Q9XI11-F1
#
_entry.id   AF-A0A0Q9XI11-F1
#
_cell.length_a   1.000
_cell.length_b   1.000
_cell.length_c   1.000
_cell.angle_alpha   90.00
_cell.angle_beta   90.00
_cell.angle_gamma   90.00
#
_symmetry.space_group_name_H-M   'P 1'
#
loop_
_entity.id
_entity.type
_entity.pdbx_description
1 polymer ?
#
loop_
_entity_poly.entity_id
_entity_poly.type
_entity_poly.pdbx_seq_one_letter_code
_entity_poly.pdbx_strand_id
1 'polypeptide(L)'
;MEPEKLHIQIYLCLLLITSSYSNVGKMTSSQNHFGSTVPSQFITKNNTRVIAQKGGLAILPCVVKVNSPATVSWIRRKDFQLLTVGLSTHSSDKRFLVEHTRHMGHWSLRIKAVREDDKGLYECQLSIYPTQSIFIELKIVEAVAEISNTSDILIDEASTLQLQCKLKGATENPSFVFWIYIHMSKQKHSFP
;
A
#
# COMPACT_ATOMS: atom_id res chain seq x y z
N MET A 1 54.50 -10.21 43.99
CA MET A 1 55.18 -8.98 43.56
C MET A 1 54.53 -8.55 42.26
N GLU A 2 53.62 -7.60 42.39
CA GLU A 2 53.18 -6.66 41.34
C GLU A 2 54.16 -5.46 41.38
N PRO A 3 54.37 -4.70 40.28
CA PRO A 3 53.48 -3.59 39.92
C PRO A 3 52.96 -3.72 38.46
N GLU A 4 51.67 -3.53 38.17
CA GLU A 4 50.86 -2.30 38.13
C GLU A 4 51.25 -1.30 37.03
N LYS A 5 50.22 -0.95 36.21
CA LYS A 5 49.95 0.28 35.42
C LYS A 5 49.75 0.06 33.91
N LEU A 6 48.73 0.60 33.23
CA LEU A 6 47.71 1.59 33.59
C LEU A 6 46.55 1.52 32.58
N HIS A 7 45.34 1.26 33.07
CA HIS A 7 44.07 1.32 32.33
C HIS A 7 43.36 2.63 32.72
N ILE A 8 43.41 3.67 31.87
CA ILE A 8 42.67 4.93 32.08
C ILE A 8 42.09 5.39 30.75
N GLN A 9 40.86 4.96 30.44
CA GLN A 9 39.89 5.74 29.65
C GLN A 9 38.44 5.23 29.84
N ILE A 10 38.15 4.49 30.90
CA ILE A 10 36.78 4.05 31.20
C ILE A 10 36.53 4.36 32.68
N TYR A 11 35.53 5.21 32.93
CA TYR A 11 35.05 5.79 34.19
C TYR A 11 35.62 7.16 34.61
N LEU A 12 34.97 8.25 34.18
CA LEU A 12 34.73 9.39 35.07
C LEU A 12 33.57 10.30 34.58
N CYS A 13 32.34 9.79 34.63
CA CYS A 13 31.16 10.63 34.93
C CYS A 13 29.94 9.81 35.34
N LEU A 14 30.14 8.89 36.30
CA LEU A 14 29.08 8.47 37.22
C LEU A 14 29.57 8.76 38.64
N LEU A 15 29.28 9.96 39.12
CA LEU A 15 29.12 10.20 40.55
C LEU A 15 27.76 10.83 40.77
N LEU A 16 26.94 10.07 41.48
CA LEU A 16 25.70 10.45 42.11
C LEU A 16 25.97 11.57 43.12
N ILE A 17 25.20 12.64 43.06
CA ILE A 17 24.89 13.45 44.24
C ILE A 17 23.38 13.55 44.34
N THR A 18 22.84 12.88 45.34
CA THR A 18 21.51 13.06 45.89
C THR A 18 21.37 14.45 46.50
N SER A 19 20.35 15.20 46.14
CA SER A 19 19.71 16.11 47.09
C SER A 19 18.21 16.20 46.79
N SER A 20 17.45 15.94 47.85
CA SER A 20 16.00 15.98 47.94
C SER A 20 15.48 17.41 47.73
N TYR A 21 14.50 17.55 46.85
CA TYR A 21 13.48 18.59 47.02
C TYR A 21 12.10 17.99 46.77
N SER A 22 11.40 17.76 47.88
CA SER A 22 9.98 17.48 47.89
C SER A 22 9.24 18.74 47.46
N ASN A 23 8.36 18.64 46.47
CA ASN A 23 7.12 19.40 46.52
C ASN A 23 5.98 18.62 45.86
N VAL A 24 4.98 18.36 46.70
CA VAL A 24 3.68 17.82 46.37
C VAL A 24 2.98 18.81 45.44
N GLY A 25 2.86 18.45 44.16
CA GLY A 25 2.04 19.14 43.18
C GLY A 25 0.95 18.20 42.69
N LYS A 26 -0.17 18.15 43.42
CA LYS A 26 -1.38 17.44 43.03
C LYS A 26 -2.03 18.23 41.89
N MET A 27 -1.64 17.97 40.64
CA MET A 27 -2.35 18.53 39.48
C MET A 27 -3.51 17.61 39.13
N THR A 28 -4.63 17.84 39.83
CA THR A 28 -5.96 17.49 39.34
C THR A 28 -6.14 18.15 37.98
N SER A 29 -5.90 17.39 36.91
CA SER A 29 -6.46 17.74 35.60
C SER A 29 -7.90 17.28 35.61
N SER A 30 -8.77 18.08 36.23
CA SER A 30 -10.16 18.19 35.80
C SER A 30 -10.15 18.82 34.41
N GLN A 31 -9.74 18.03 33.40
CA GLN A 31 -10.14 18.30 32.04
C GLN A 31 -11.53 17.71 31.88
N ASN A 32 -12.52 18.60 32.03
CA ASN A 32 -13.77 18.49 31.30
C ASN A 32 -13.40 18.21 29.84
N HIS A 33 -13.45 16.94 29.42
CA HIS A 33 -13.37 16.58 28.01
C HIS A 33 -14.70 16.96 27.35
N PHE A 34 -14.94 18.26 27.21
CA PHE A 34 -15.82 18.79 26.16
C PHE A 34 -14.99 18.94 24.87
N GLY A 35 -14.27 17.89 24.49
CA GLY A 35 -13.86 17.70 23.11
C GLY A 35 -15.04 17.08 22.40
N SER A 36 -15.80 17.88 21.65
CA SER A 36 -16.81 17.35 20.74
C SER A 36 -16.08 16.53 19.67
N THR A 37 -15.83 15.25 19.93
CA THR A 37 -15.38 14.29 18.93
C THR A 37 -16.52 14.12 17.96
N VAL A 38 -16.54 14.92 16.89
CA VAL A 38 -17.51 14.78 15.81
C VAL A 38 -17.44 13.33 15.32
N PRO A 39 -18.54 12.56 15.42
CA PRO A 39 -18.50 11.16 15.03
C PRO A 39 -18.12 11.02 13.56
N SER A 40 -17.17 10.12 13.29
CA SER A 40 -16.78 9.79 11.91
C SER A 40 -18.01 9.36 11.11
N GLN A 41 -18.14 9.91 9.91
CA GLN A 41 -19.17 9.52 8.94
C GLN A 41 -18.72 8.38 8.03
N PHE A 42 -17.43 8.00 8.08
CA PHE A 42 -16.88 6.90 7.30
C PHE A 42 -17.08 5.56 8.01
N ILE A 43 -17.51 4.57 7.24
CA ILE A 43 -17.48 3.15 7.57
C ILE A 43 -16.14 2.56 7.13
N THR A 44 -15.59 3.01 5.99
CA THR A 44 -14.24 2.62 5.57
C THR A 44 -13.19 3.15 6.55
N LYS A 45 -12.26 2.27 6.96
CA LYS A 45 -11.16 2.62 7.86
C LYS A 45 -10.17 3.55 7.18
N ASN A 46 -9.68 4.54 7.92
CA ASN A 46 -8.58 5.39 7.46
C ASN A 46 -7.28 4.57 7.29
N ASN A 47 -6.44 4.94 6.32
CA ASN A 47 -5.21 4.25 5.93
C ASN A 47 -5.44 2.82 5.42
N THR A 48 -6.53 2.60 4.67
CA THR A 48 -6.78 1.32 3.99
C THR A 48 -5.77 1.13 2.86
N ARG A 49 -5.24 -0.08 2.69
CA ARG A 49 -4.32 -0.43 1.61
C ARG A 49 -5.04 -1.27 0.55
N VAL A 50 -4.90 -0.87 -0.70
CA VAL A 50 -5.41 -1.58 -1.88
C VAL A 50 -4.22 -1.98 -2.75
N ILE A 51 -4.19 -3.24 -3.19
CA ILE A 51 -3.19 -3.75 -4.12
C ILE A 51 -3.90 -4.07 -5.44
N ALA A 52 -3.36 -3.58 -6.55
CA ALA A 52 -3.91 -3.84 -7.88
C ALA A 52 -2.82 -4.33 -8.84
N GLN A 53 -3.22 -5.20 -9.76
CA GLN A 53 -2.37 -5.65 -10.86
C GLN A 53 -2.16 -4.53 -11.87
N LYS A 54 -0.92 -4.27 -12.31
CA LYS A 54 -0.63 -3.33 -13.40
C LYS A 54 -1.45 -3.67 -14.65
N GLY A 55 -2.04 -2.65 -15.28
CA GLY A 55 -2.96 -2.80 -16.41
C GLY A 55 -4.36 -3.28 -16.04
N GLY A 56 -4.57 -3.71 -14.79
CA GLY A 56 -5.86 -4.16 -14.26
C GLY A 56 -6.73 -3.01 -13.75
N LEU A 57 -7.71 -3.39 -12.93
CA LEU A 57 -8.65 -2.47 -12.29
C LEU A 57 -8.31 -2.30 -10.81
N ALA A 58 -8.22 -1.05 -10.35
CA ALA A 58 -8.22 -0.75 -8.92
C ALA A 58 -9.57 -0.17 -8.50
N ILE A 59 -10.07 -0.62 -7.34
CA ILE A 59 -11.26 -0.08 -6.68
C ILE A 59 -10.84 0.37 -5.29
N LEU A 60 -10.83 1.68 -5.06
CA LEU A 60 -10.48 2.27 -3.78
C LEU A 60 -11.78 2.49 -3.00
N PRO A 61 -11.97 1.79 -1.87
CA PRO A 61 -13.23 1.84 -1.15
C PRO A 61 -13.38 3.18 -0.43
N CYS A 62 -14.58 3.73 -0.49
CA CYS A 62 -15.02 4.77 0.43
C CYS A 62 -16.49 4.58 0.74
N VAL A 63 -16.78 4.09 1.94
CA VAL A 63 -18.12 3.83 2.42
C VAL A 63 -18.45 4.82 3.52
N VAL A 64 -19.58 5.49 3.38
CA VAL A 64 -20.08 6.50 4.31
C VAL A 64 -21.42 6.07 4.88
N LYS A 65 -21.80 6.59 6.04
CA LYS A 65 -23.12 6.33 6.61
C LYS A 65 -24.20 6.84 5.65
N VAL A 66 -25.20 5.99 5.38
CA VAL A 66 -26.23 6.19 4.30
C VAL A 66 -27.08 7.45 4.49
N ASN A 67 -27.18 7.96 5.72
CA ASN A 67 -27.92 9.17 6.06
C ASN A 67 -27.12 10.48 5.89
N SER A 68 -25.89 10.44 5.37
CA SER A 68 -25.09 11.64 5.17
C SER A 68 -25.53 12.41 3.92
N PRO A 69 -25.97 13.69 4.02
CA PRO A 69 -26.28 14.53 2.87
C PRO A 69 -25.03 15.12 2.18
N ALA A 70 -23.84 14.75 2.66
CA ALA A 70 -22.58 15.34 2.24
C ALA A 70 -22.08 14.82 0.90
N THR A 71 -21.39 15.68 0.16
CA THR A 71 -20.78 15.32 -1.11
C THR A 71 -19.43 14.65 -0.85
N VAL A 72 -19.22 13.50 -1.48
CA VAL A 72 -17.92 12.81 -1.47
C VAL A 72 -17.06 13.33 -2.62
N SER A 73 -15.80 13.63 -2.33
CA SER A 73 -14.80 14.00 -3.34
C SER A 73 -13.58 13.09 -3.25
N TRP A 74 -12.98 12.78 -4.39
CA TRP A 74 -11.73 12.03 -4.48
C TRP A 74 -10.58 12.92 -4.92
N ILE A 75 -9.48 12.90 -4.17
CA ILE A 75 -8.30 13.73 -4.42
C ILE A 75 -7.06 12.83 -4.46
N ARG A 76 -6.23 12.97 -5.49
CA ARG A 76 -4.90 12.33 -5.53
C ARG A 76 -3.92 13.16 -4.73
N ARG A 77 -3.28 12.59 -3.72
CA ARG A 77 -2.41 13.35 -2.80
C ARG A 77 -1.05 13.71 -3.36
N LYS A 78 -0.54 12.97 -4.36
CA LYS A 78 0.80 13.21 -4.92
C LYS A 78 0.95 14.62 -5.51
N ASP A 79 -0.13 15.14 -6.07
CA ASP A 79 -0.19 16.42 -6.78
C ASP A 79 -1.45 17.23 -6.47
N PHE A 80 -2.20 16.81 -5.44
CA PHE A 80 -3.45 17.45 -5.00
C PHE A 80 -4.51 17.58 -6.12
N GLN A 81 -4.46 16.72 -7.14
CA GLN A 81 -5.44 16.76 -8.21
C GLN A 81 -6.81 16.30 -7.71
N LEU A 82 -7.82 17.13 -7.89
CA LEU A 82 -9.22 16.75 -7.71
C LEU A 82 -9.64 15.81 -8.83
N LEU A 83 -10.01 14.58 -8.47
CA LEU A 83 -10.38 13.54 -9.42
C LEU A 83 -11.88 13.57 -9.69
N THR A 84 -12.69 13.56 -8.64
CA THR A 84 -14.16 13.54 -8.74
C THR A 84 -14.83 14.33 -7.61
N VAL A 85 -16.03 14.83 -7.86
CA VAL A 85 -16.93 15.46 -6.89
C VAL A 85 -18.32 14.86 -7.08
N GLY A 86 -18.81 14.15 -6.07
CA GLY A 86 -20.00 13.32 -6.20
C GLY A 86 -19.86 12.35 -7.36
N LEU A 87 -20.82 12.36 -8.28
CA LEU A 87 -20.83 11.52 -9.48
C LEU A 87 -20.03 12.12 -10.65
N SER A 88 -19.60 13.38 -10.53
CA SER A 88 -18.94 14.10 -11.62
C SER A 88 -17.44 13.86 -11.60
N THR A 89 -16.88 13.48 -12.74
CA THR A 89 -15.43 13.34 -12.91
C THR A 89 -14.83 14.67 -13.33
N HIS A 90 -13.82 15.13 -12.58
CA HIS A 90 -13.11 16.39 -12.82
C HIS A 90 -11.72 16.17 -13.45
N SER A 91 -11.10 15.02 -13.22
CA SER A 91 -9.86 14.65 -13.90
C SER A 91 -10.06 14.59 -15.43
N SER A 92 -9.06 15.06 -16.18
CA SER A 92 -9.00 14.86 -17.64
C SER A 92 -8.73 13.41 -18.04
N ASP A 93 -8.17 12.61 -17.12
CA ASP A 93 -7.94 11.19 -17.34
C ASP A 93 -9.23 10.39 -17.12
N LYS A 94 -9.80 9.89 -18.22
CA LYS A 94 -11.07 9.15 -18.27
C LYS A 94 -11.04 7.79 -17.58
N ARG A 95 -9.87 7.33 -17.11
CA ARG A 95 -9.74 6.07 -16.35
C ARG A 95 -10.29 6.18 -14.94
N PHE A 96 -10.29 7.38 -14.37
CA PHE A 96 -10.85 7.66 -13.04
C PHE A 96 -12.37 7.81 -13.15
N LEU A 97 -13.09 6.98 -12.41
CA LEU A 97 -14.54 6.92 -12.41
C LEU A 97 -15.05 6.73 -10.98
N VAL A 98 -16.26 7.17 -10.69
CA VAL A 98 -16.95 6.88 -9.42
C VAL A 98 -17.89 5.69 -9.60
N GLU A 99 -17.79 4.75 -8.67
CA GLU A 99 -18.75 3.66 -8.50
C GLU A 99 -19.57 3.93 -7.24
N HIS A 100 -20.81 4.40 -7.43
CA HIS A 100 -21.68 4.82 -6.33
C HIS A 100 -22.92 3.93 -6.18
N THR A 101 -23.04 3.30 -5.02
CA THR A 101 -24.22 2.51 -4.63
C THR A 101 -24.95 3.20 -3.50
N ARG A 102 -25.94 4.05 -3.87
CA ARG A 102 -26.63 4.97 -2.95
C ARG A 102 -27.12 4.30 -1.65
N HIS A 103 -27.83 3.17 -1.76
CA HIS A 103 -28.43 2.49 -0.61
C HIS A 103 -27.40 1.83 0.33
N MET A 104 -26.15 1.65 -0.13
CA MET A 104 -25.04 1.13 0.68
C MET A 104 -24.08 2.24 1.14
N GLY A 105 -24.27 3.48 0.69
CA GLY A 105 -23.32 4.57 0.97
C GLY A 105 -21.93 4.36 0.36
N HIS A 106 -21.81 3.52 -0.68
CA HIS A 106 -20.54 3.25 -1.36
C HIS A 106 -20.24 4.36 -2.34
N TRP A 107 -19.05 4.96 -2.26
CA TRP A 107 -18.51 5.99 -3.13
C TRP A 107 -17.10 5.62 -3.58
N SER A 108 -16.92 4.42 -4.10
CA SER A 108 -15.60 3.91 -4.45
C SER A 108 -15.04 4.62 -5.69
N LEU A 109 -13.74 4.91 -5.68
CA LEU A 109 -13.03 5.37 -6.87
C LEU A 109 -12.55 4.16 -7.65
N ARG A 110 -12.92 4.11 -8.92
CA ARG A 110 -12.54 3.07 -9.86
C ARG A 110 -11.49 3.62 -10.82
N ILE A 111 -10.35 2.94 -10.92
CA ILE A 111 -9.24 3.32 -11.81
C ILE A 111 -9.01 2.18 -12.80
N LYS A 112 -9.34 2.41 -14.07
CA LYS A 112 -9.11 1.43 -15.15
C LYS A 112 -7.67 1.45 -15.63
N ALA A 113 -7.16 0.30 -16.08
CA ALA A 113 -5.84 0.15 -16.68
C ALA A 113 -4.76 0.85 -15.84
N VAL A 114 -4.63 0.46 -14.57
CA VAL A 114 -3.73 1.12 -13.62
C VAL A 114 -2.28 1.07 -14.06
N ARG A 115 -1.55 2.16 -13.84
CA ARG A 115 -0.14 2.33 -14.22
C ARG A 115 0.69 2.53 -12.97
N GLU A 116 1.98 2.20 -13.04
CA GLU A 116 2.91 2.36 -11.91
C GLU A 116 2.86 3.78 -11.28
N ASP A 117 2.64 4.81 -12.09
CA ASP A 117 2.53 6.22 -11.64
C ASP A 117 1.23 6.56 -10.89
N ASP A 118 0.23 5.68 -10.94
CA ASP A 118 -1.01 5.81 -10.17
C ASP A 118 -0.80 5.38 -8.70
N LYS A 119 0.33 4.76 -8.34
CA LYS A 119 0.63 4.38 -6.95
C LYS A 119 0.65 5.60 -6.02
N GLY A 120 0.26 5.39 -4.78
CA GLY A 120 0.34 6.40 -3.73
C GLY A 120 -0.96 6.60 -2.97
N LEU A 121 -1.05 7.74 -2.28
CA LEU A 121 -2.18 8.06 -1.41
C LEU A 121 -3.28 8.80 -2.16
N TYR A 122 -4.51 8.36 -1.91
CA TYR A 122 -5.75 8.97 -2.35
C TYR A 122 -6.58 9.36 -1.14
N GLU A 123 -7.25 10.49 -1.22
CA GLU A 123 -8.11 11.01 -0.17
C GLU A 123 -9.57 10.90 -0.62
N CYS A 124 -10.39 10.25 0.20
CA CYS A 124 -11.84 10.37 0.13
C CYS A 124 -12.29 11.41 1.16
N GLN A 125 -12.88 12.50 0.69
CA GLN A 125 -13.25 13.66 1.49
C GLN A 125 -14.77 13.84 1.52
N LEU A 126 -15.30 14.16 2.70
CA LEU A 126 -16.69 14.53 2.92
C LEU A 126 -16.83 16.03 3.16
N SER A 127 -17.69 16.68 2.38
CA SER A 127 -17.98 18.12 2.43
C SER A 127 -18.88 18.51 3.62
N ILE A 128 -18.49 18.13 4.84
CA ILE A 128 -19.14 18.54 6.10
C ILE A 128 -18.27 19.56 6.84
N TYR A 129 -18.80 20.18 7.90
CA TYR A 129 -18.05 21.09 8.77
C TYR A 129 -17.91 20.50 10.18
N PRO A 130 -16.69 20.35 10.71
CA PRO A 130 -15.41 20.43 9.98
C PRO A 130 -15.28 19.30 8.94
N THR A 131 -14.51 19.54 7.87
CA THR A 131 -14.31 18.55 6.79
C THR A 131 -13.70 17.27 7.35
N GLN A 132 -14.19 16.12 6.89
CA GLN A 132 -13.66 14.82 7.28
C GLN A 132 -13.07 14.10 6.07
N SER A 133 -11.95 13.41 6.29
CA SER A 133 -11.27 12.66 5.23
C SER A 133 -10.75 11.31 5.72
N ILE A 134 -10.68 10.35 4.80
CA ILE A 134 -9.90 9.13 4.96
C ILE A 134 -8.90 9.00 3.81
N PHE A 135 -7.80 8.29 4.08
CA PHE A 135 -6.72 8.07 3.13
C PHE A 135 -6.63 6.59 2.76
N ILE A 136 -6.44 6.33 1.46
CA ILE A 136 -6.32 5.00 0.89
C ILE A 136 -4.98 4.94 0.14
N GLU A 137 -4.13 3.96 0.48
CA GLU A 137 -2.86 3.69 -0.20
C GLU A 137 -3.08 2.68 -1.34
N LEU A 138 -2.88 3.12 -2.58
CA LEU A 138 -2.84 2.23 -3.75
C LEU A 138 -1.42 1.75 -4.01
N LYS A 139 -1.24 0.43 -3.99
CA LYS A 139 -0.04 -0.26 -4.44
C LYS A 139 -0.30 -1.00 -5.74
N ILE A 140 0.71 -1.04 -6.59
CA ILE A 140 0.64 -1.69 -7.89
C ILE A 140 1.72 -2.76 -7.94
N VAL A 141 1.34 -3.93 -8.44
CA VAL A 141 2.21 -5.10 -8.56
C VAL A 141 2.20 -5.62 -10.00
N GLU A 142 3.30 -6.25 -10.39
CA GLU A 142 3.45 -6.97 -11.64
C GLU A 142 3.56 -8.47 -11.36
N ALA A 143 2.87 -9.27 -12.16
CA ALA A 143 2.91 -10.71 -12.07
C ALA A 143 4.11 -11.22 -12.87
N VAL A 144 4.96 -12.01 -12.22
CA VAL A 144 6.18 -12.56 -12.83
C VAL A 144 6.16 -14.07 -12.67
N ALA A 145 6.32 -14.79 -13.78
CA ALA A 145 6.48 -16.24 -13.80
C ALA A 145 7.96 -16.59 -13.84
N GLU A 146 8.42 -17.42 -12.90
CA GLU A 146 9.80 -17.88 -12.81
C GLU A 146 9.81 -19.42 -12.87
N ILE A 147 10.65 -19.99 -13.74
CA ILE A 147 10.88 -21.43 -13.76
C ILE A 147 12.02 -21.75 -12.78
N SER A 148 11.79 -22.68 -11.86
CA SER A 148 12.85 -23.20 -10.99
C SER A 148 13.95 -23.82 -11.85
N ASN A 149 15.21 -23.46 -11.58
CA ASN A 149 16.39 -23.87 -12.34
C ASN A 149 16.45 -23.25 -13.75
N THR A 150 16.95 -22.01 -13.82
CA THR A 150 17.03 -21.20 -15.06
C THR A 150 18.25 -21.50 -15.93
N SER A 151 19.14 -22.41 -15.50
CA SER A 151 20.30 -22.84 -16.29
C SER A 151 19.92 -23.92 -17.29
N ASP A 152 20.72 -24.04 -18.35
CA ASP A 152 20.60 -25.14 -19.31
C ASP A 152 20.59 -26.49 -18.56
N ILE A 153 19.49 -27.23 -18.71
CA ILE A 153 19.33 -28.53 -18.09
C ILE A 153 19.79 -29.57 -19.10
N LEU A 154 20.88 -30.27 -18.78
CA LEU A 154 21.31 -31.47 -19.50
C LEU A 154 20.58 -32.67 -18.90
N ILE A 155 19.84 -33.39 -19.74
CA ILE A 155 19.06 -34.55 -19.37
C ILE A 155 19.45 -35.70 -20.29
N ASP A 156 19.70 -36.86 -19.69
CA ASP A 156 20.00 -38.07 -20.44
C ASP A 156 18.78 -38.57 -21.20
N GLU A 157 19.03 -39.31 -22.28
CA GLU A 157 17.96 -39.98 -23.01
C GLU A 157 17.15 -40.88 -22.06
N ALA A 158 15.83 -40.85 -22.20
CA ALA A 158 14.86 -41.56 -21.35
C ALA A 158 14.76 -41.09 -19.88
N SER A 159 15.42 -40.00 -19.48
CA SER A 159 15.20 -39.38 -18.16
C SER A 159 13.98 -38.44 -18.14
N THR A 160 13.34 -38.29 -16.98
CA THR A 160 12.14 -37.45 -16.80
C THR A 160 12.51 -36.00 -16.51
N LEU A 161 12.01 -35.06 -17.32
CA LEU A 161 12.11 -33.62 -17.05
C LEU A 161 10.96 -33.14 -16.15
N GLN A 162 11.29 -32.54 -15.00
CA GLN A 162 10.32 -31.85 -14.15
C GLN A 162 10.56 -30.34 -14.16
N LEU A 163 9.63 -29.59 -14.75
CA LEU A 163 9.64 -28.13 -14.72
C LEU A 163 8.66 -27.62 -13.66
N GLN A 164 9.12 -26.69 -12.83
CA GLN A 164 8.27 -26.02 -11.85
C GLN A 164 8.21 -24.53 -12.17
N CYS A 165 7.02 -24.01 -12.45
CA CYS A 165 6.78 -22.58 -12.58
C CYS A 165 6.25 -22.01 -11.27
N LYS A 166 6.86 -20.93 -10.77
CA LYS A 166 6.41 -20.15 -9.62
C LYS A 166 5.93 -18.79 -10.11
N LEU A 167 4.65 -18.50 -9.86
CA LEU A 167 4.07 -17.19 -10.14
C LEU A 167 4.20 -16.31 -8.90
N LYS A 168 4.77 -15.12 -9.05
CA LYS A 168 4.93 -14.13 -7.99
C LYS A 168 4.18 -12.85 -8.34
N GLY A 169 3.72 -12.11 -7.34
CA GLY A 169 3.16 -10.76 -7.50
C GLY A 169 1.80 -10.69 -8.19
N ALA A 170 1.16 -11.83 -8.47
CA ALA A 170 -0.21 -11.86 -8.98
C ALA A 170 -1.22 -11.55 -7.85
N THR A 171 -2.18 -10.65 -8.11
CA THR A 171 -3.25 -10.35 -7.15
C THR A 171 -4.37 -11.38 -7.13
N GLU A 172 -4.46 -12.20 -8.18
CA GLU A 172 -5.44 -13.27 -8.35
C GLU A 172 -4.75 -14.51 -8.93
N ASN A 173 -5.36 -15.68 -8.74
CA ASN A 173 -4.86 -16.91 -9.33
C ASN A 173 -5.08 -16.92 -10.84
N PRO A 174 -4.10 -17.37 -11.65
CA PRO A 174 -4.27 -17.45 -13.09
C PRO A 174 -5.32 -18.53 -13.42
N SER A 175 -6.22 -18.24 -14.36
CA SER A 175 -7.17 -19.25 -14.87
C SER A 175 -6.47 -20.33 -15.69
N PHE A 176 -5.36 -19.98 -16.36
CA PHE A 176 -4.58 -20.88 -17.20
C PHE A 176 -3.09 -20.60 -17.08
N VAL A 177 -2.27 -21.66 -17.18
CA VAL A 177 -0.81 -21.58 -17.30
C VAL A 177 -0.42 -22.39 -18.55
N PHE A 178 0.29 -21.75 -19.48
CA PHE A 178 0.74 -22.38 -20.72
C PHE A 178 2.24 -22.68 -20.65
N TRP A 179 2.62 -23.88 -21.05
CA TRP A 179 4.01 -24.22 -21.34
C TRP A 179 4.21 -24.17 -22.85
N ILE A 180 5.13 -23.32 -23.30
CA ILE A 180 5.45 -23.16 -24.73
C ILE A 180 6.88 -23.64 -24.93
N TYR A 181 7.07 -24.58 -25.87
CA TYR A 181 8.40 -25.00 -26.31
C TYR A 181 8.73 -24.30 -27.63
N ILE A 182 9.96 -23.81 -27.77
CA ILE A 182 10.44 -23.17 -29.00
C ILE A 182 11.51 -24.07 -29.60
N HIS A 183 11.25 -24.61 -30.80
CA HIS A 183 12.25 -25.37 -31.51
C HIS A 183 13.23 -24.42 -32.21
N MET A 184 14.47 -24.36 -31.71
CA MET A 184 15.54 -23.62 -32.37
C MET A 184 16.37 -24.58 -33.23
N SER A 185 16.22 -24.53 -34.55
CA SER A 185 17.10 -25.26 -35.46
C SER A 185 18.46 -24.54 -35.53
N LYS A 186 19.53 -25.20 -35.08
CA LYS A 186 20.90 -24.71 -35.33
C LYS A 186 21.19 -24.90 -36.82
N GLN A 187 21.31 -23.81 -37.58
CA GLN A 187 21.91 -23.89 -38.92
C GLN A 187 23.39 -24.25 -38.75
N LYS A 188 23.79 -25.43 -39.22
CA LYS A 188 25.20 -25.78 -39.39
C LYS A 188 25.76 -24.89 -40.50
N HIS A 189 26.48 -23.83 -40.14
CA HIS A 189 27.41 -23.20 -41.07
C HIS A 189 28.55 -24.18 -41.32
N SER A 190 28.50 -24.90 -42.45
CA SER A 190 29.67 -25.54 -43.04
C SER A 190 30.57 -24.43 -43.59
N PHE A 191 31.66 -24.15 -42.89
CA PHE A 191 32.75 -23.38 -43.51
C PHE A 191 33.47 -24.27 -44.53
N PRO A 192 33.83 -23.73 -45.71
CA PRO A 192 34.54 -24.45 -46.77
C PRO A 192 35.98 -24.79 -46.40
#